data_AF-A0A2G6DN61-F1
#
_entry.id   AF-A0A2G6DN61-F1
#
_cell.length_a   1.000
_cell.length_b   1.000
_cell.length_c   1.000
_cell.angle_alpha   90.00
_cell.angle_beta   90.00
_cell.angle_gamma   90.00
#
_symmetry.space_group_name_H-M   'P 1'
#
loop_
_entity.id
_entity.type
_entity.pdbx_description
1 polymer ?
#
loop_
_entity_poly.entity_id
_entity_poly.type
_entity_poly.pdbx_seq_one_letter_code
_entity_poly.pdbx_strand_id
1 'polypeptide(L)'
;MTVIQSSGSCPTLKQEEPVNVLLGPDRSHTMSQVPPLRTGATVAEIQTYVEAVINERGFGDQPLEKSMLLLTEEIGELAKALRGWVGMDFSSSTKRTELEEEIADVLIVLISIANSAKIDLTQAIIDKETKNRQREWTQKKR
;
A
#
# COMPACT_ATOMS: atom_id res chain seq x y z
N MET A 1 32.19 10.10 -51.38
CA MET A 1 32.67 9.61 -50.07
C MET A 1 32.43 10.70 -49.04
N THR A 2 31.38 10.58 -48.25
CA THR A 2 31.18 11.40 -47.05
C THR A 2 30.57 10.48 -45.99
N VAL A 3 31.33 10.26 -44.93
CA VAL A 3 30.96 9.48 -43.75
C VAL A 3 30.18 10.40 -42.83
N ILE A 4 28.98 9.99 -42.40
CA ILE A 4 28.30 10.57 -41.25
C ILE A 4 27.90 9.41 -40.33
N GLN A 5 28.66 9.25 -39.25
CA GLN A 5 28.25 8.43 -38.11
C GLN A 5 27.21 9.21 -37.31
N SER A 6 25.99 8.70 -37.19
CA SER A 6 25.04 9.15 -36.16
C SER A 6 24.99 8.10 -35.05
N SER A 7 25.76 8.34 -34.00
CA SER A 7 25.62 7.65 -32.71
C SER A 7 24.37 8.17 -32.01
N GLY A 8 23.23 7.52 -32.22
CA GLY A 8 22.03 7.72 -31.42
C GLY A 8 22.21 7.09 -30.04
N SER A 9 22.64 7.89 -29.05
CA SER A 9 22.63 7.48 -27.65
C SER A 9 21.18 7.44 -27.18
N CYS A 10 20.69 6.24 -26.86
CA CYS A 10 19.39 6.02 -26.26
C CYS A 10 19.38 6.71 -24.87
N PRO A 11 18.44 7.63 -24.57
CA PRO A 11 18.34 8.17 -23.23
C PRO A 11 17.94 7.03 -22.31
N THR A 12 18.84 6.65 -21.43
CA THR A 12 18.56 5.72 -20.33
C THR A 12 17.41 6.30 -19.52
N LEU A 13 16.28 5.58 -19.53
CA LEU A 13 15.20 5.78 -18.58
C LEU A 13 15.83 5.72 -17.18
N LYS A 14 15.82 6.85 -16.48
CA LYS A 14 16.18 6.89 -15.08
C LYS A 14 15.25 5.90 -14.39
N GLN A 15 15.85 4.90 -13.74
CA GLN A 15 15.13 4.08 -12.79
C GLN A 15 14.68 5.04 -11.69
N GLU A 16 13.40 5.38 -11.67
CA GLU A 16 12.80 6.10 -10.56
C GLU A 16 12.81 5.13 -9.37
N GLU A 17 13.45 5.56 -8.28
CA GLU A 17 13.43 4.90 -6.98
C GLU A 17 11.97 4.65 -6.56
N PRO A 18 11.66 3.55 -5.83
CA PRO A 18 10.29 3.26 -5.42
C PRO A 18 9.72 4.48 -4.67
N VAL A 19 8.67 5.05 -5.22
CA VAL A 19 7.99 6.20 -4.63
C VAL A 19 7.15 5.64 -3.50
N ASN A 20 7.69 5.61 -2.28
CA ASN A 20 6.88 5.39 -1.09
C ASN A 20 6.01 6.66 -0.89
N VAL A 21 4.91 6.77 -1.64
CA VAL A 21 4.04 7.95 -1.76
C VAL A 21 3.36 8.31 -0.44
N LEU A 22 3.24 7.34 0.47
CA LEU A 22 2.79 7.60 1.83
C LEU A 22 3.82 8.34 2.68
N LEU A 23 5.08 8.43 2.27
CA LEU A 23 6.08 9.30 2.87
C LEU A 23 6.19 10.54 1.97
N GLY A 24 5.85 11.71 2.52
CA GLY A 24 5.89 12.97 1.77
C GLY A 24 7.27 13.23 1.13
N PRO A 25 7.36 14.18 0.18
CA PRO A 25 8.58 14.46 -0.60
C PRO A 25 9.79 14.88 0.24
N ASP A 26 9.61 15.12 1.55
CA ASP A 26 10.65 15.48 2.49
C ASP A 26 10.78 14.43 3.61
N ARG A 27 11.83 13.60 3.54
CA ARG A 27 12.21 12.64 4.60
C ARG A 27 12.76 13.34 5.87
N SER A 28 12.76 14.69 5.91
CA SER A 28 13.30 15.49 7.03
C SER A 28 12.25 15.86 8.08
N HIS A 29 10.97 15.57 7.85
CA HIS A 29 9.94 15.69 8.88
C HIS A 29 10.07 14.50 9.84
N THR A 30 10.72 14.74 10.98
CA THR A 30 10.74 13.78 12.09
C THR A 30 9.29 13.50 12.53
N MET A 31 8.88 12.23 12.56
CA MET A 31 7.60 11.78 13.14
C MET A 31 7.61 12.02 14.65
N SER A 32 7.40 13.28 15.03
CA SER A 32 7.75 13.78 16.36
C SER A 32 6.55 13.75 17.30
N GLN A 33 5.33 13.74 16.78
CA GLN A 33 4.13 13.97 17.60
C GLN A 33 3.20 12.77 17.74
N VAL A 34 3.28 11.76 16.86
CA VAL A 34 2.43 10.56 16.97
C VAL A 34 3.16 9.46 17.78
N PRO A 35 2.63 9.03 18.94
CA PRO A 35 3.25 7.98 19.74
C PRO A 35 3.26 6.65 18.98
N PRO A 36 4.27 5.79 19.20
CA PRO A 36 4.36 4.51 18.51
C PRO A 36 3.18 3.60 18.89
N LEU A 37 2.72 2.82 17.92
CA LEU A 37 1.67 1.84 18.14
C LEU A 37 2.16 0.74 19.09
N ARG A 38 1.33 0.40 20.09
CA ARG A 38 1.64 -0.67 21.04
C ARG A 38 1.35 -2.05 20.45
N THR A 39 2.08 -3.06 20.93
CA THR A 39 1.75 -4.47 20.63
C THR A 39 0.35 -4.82 21.14
N GLY A 40 -0.45 -5.50 20.31
CA GLY A 40 -1.82 -5.88 20.64
C GLY A 40 -2.86 -4.76 20.46
N ALA A 41 -2.53 -3.72 19.67
CA ALA A 41 -3.48 -2.68 19.31
C ALA A 41 -4.71 -3.27 18.59
N THR A 42 -5.87 -2.74 18.94
CA THR A 42 -7.16 -3.03 18.31
C THR A 42 -7.26 -2.35 16.94
N VAL A 43 -8.19 -2.81 16.09
CA VAL A 43 -8.45 -2.18 14.78
C VAL A 43 -8.81 -0.70 14.95
N ALA A 44 -9.61 -0.35 15.97
CA ALA A 44 -9.95 1.04 16.27
C ALA A 44 -8.72 1.88 16.62
N GLU A 45 -7.81 1.36 17.47
CA GLU A 45 -6.55 2.05 17.81
C GLU A 45 -5.66 2.23 16.58
N ILE A 46 -5.61 1.23 15.69
CA ILE A 46 -4.87 1.33 14.43
C ILE A 46 -5.50 2.39 13.51
N GLN A 47 -6.84 2.45 13.40
CA GLN A 47 -7.52 3.50 12.62
C GLN A 47 -7.13 4.89 13.12
N THR A 48 -7.18 5.12 14.43
CA THR A 48 -6.77 6.41 15.03
C THR A 48 -5.29 6.71 14.78
N TYR A 49 -4.42 5.72 14.93
CA TYR A 49 -2.98 5.89 14.67
C TYR A 49 -2.72 6.28 13.21
N VAL A 50 -3.32 5.57 12.25
CA VAL A 50 -3.16 5.87 10.82
C VAL A 50 -3.71 7.25 10.48
N GLU A 51 -4.86 7.65 11.03
CA GLU A 51 -5.40 9.00 10.85
C GLU A 51 -4.40 10.06 11.34
N ALA A 52 -3.83 9.88 12.52
CA ALA A 52 -2.83 10.80 13.07
C ALA A 52 -1.57 10.89 12.19
N VAL A 53 -1.06 9.74 11.71
CA VAL A 53 0.11 9.67 10.83
C VAL A 53 -0.15 10.35 9.49
N ILE A 54 -1.30 10.11 8.86
CA ILE A 54 -1.68 10.71 7.57
C ILE A 54 -1.84 12.23 7.70
N ASN A 55 -2.41 12.70 8.81
CA ASN A 55 -2.51 14.13 9.13
C ASN A 55 -1.13 14.77 9.36
N GLU A 56 -0.25 14.13 10.13
CA GLU A 56 1.12 14.61 10.36
C GLU A 56 1.92 14.74 9.05
N ARG A 57 1.68 13.82 8.11
CA ARG A 57 2.29 13.82 6.77
C ARG A 57 1.67 14.83 5.80
N GLY A 58 0.61 15.54 6.20
CA GLY A 58 -0.06 16.55 5.38
C GLY A 58 -1.04 15.99 4.34
N PHE A 59 -1.47 14.72 4.48
CA PHE A 59 -2.38 14.05 3.56
C PHE A 59 -3.81 13.89 4.12
N GLY A 60 -4.15 14.56 5.23
CA GLY A 60 -5.46 14.46 5.88
C GLY A 60 -6.66 14.79 5.00
N ASP A 61 -6.50 15.77 4.11
CA ASP A 61 -7.55 16.23 3.19
C ASP A 61 -7.45 15.59 1.79
N GLN A 62 -6.72 14.47 1.66
CA GLN A 62 -6.55 13.82 0.37
C GLN A 62 -7.90 13.31 -0.19
N PRO A 63 -8.27 13.65 -1.44
CA PRO A 63 -9.48 13.12 -2.06
C PRO A 63 -9.45 11.59 -2.19
N LEU A 64 -10.63 10.96 -2.06
CA LEU A 64 -10.78 9.50 -2.11
C LEU A 64 -10.28 8.92 -3.45
N GLU A 65 -10.45 9.65 -4.56
CA GLU A 65 -9.97 9.24 -5.88
C GLU A 65 -8.45 9.08 -5.90
N LYS A 66 -7.74 9.98 -5.24
CA LYS A 66 -6.27 9.92 -5.13
C LYS A 66 -5.84 8.79 -4.22
N SER A 67 -6.54 8.58 -3.11
CA SER A 67 -6.28 7.44 -2.22
C SER A 67 -6.55 6.09 -2.91
N MET A 68 -7.52 6.01 -3.81
CA MET A 68 -7.77 4.80 -4.63
C MET A 68 -6.65 4.53 -5.64
N LEU A 69 -6.08 5.57 -6.26
CA LEU A 69 -4.90 5.43 -7.12
C LEU A 69 -3.71 4.89 -6.34
N LEU A 70 -3.47 5.46 -5.16
CA LEU A 70 -2.42 4.99 -4.26
C LEU A 70 -2.64 3.54 -3.82
N LEU A 71 -3.86 3.15 -3.46
CA LEU A 71 -4.18 1.76 -3.13
C LEU A 71 -3.86 0.81 -4.29
N THR A 72 -4.09 1.25 -5.53
CA THR A 72 -3.80 0.44 -6.72
C THR A 72 -2.30 0.26 -6.94
N GLU A 73 -1.50 1.28 -6.61
CA GLU A 73 -0.04 1.25 -6.63
C GLU A 73 0.49 0.22 -5.62
N GLU A 74 0.09 0.30 -4.35
CA GLU A 74 0.50 -0.64 -3.29
C GLU A 74 0.08 -2.08 -3.62
N ILE A 75 -1.11 -2.27 -4.22
CA ILE A 75 -1.55 -3.60 -4.68
C ILE A 75 -0.63 -4.13 -5.80
N GLY A 76 -0.11 -3.25 -6.65
CA GLY A 76 0.86 -3.60 -7.70
C GLY A 76 2.20 -4.05 -7.13
N GLU A 77 2.70 -3.35 -6.12
CA GLU A 77 3.93 -3.71 -5.41
C GLU A 77 3.77 -5.02 -4.64
N LEU A 78 2.65 -5.19 -3.92
CA LEU A 78 2.26 -6.47 -3.32
C LEU A 78 2.19 -7.61 -4.35
N ALA A 79 1.61 -7.38 -5.52
CA ALA A 79 1.53 -8.38 -6.58
C ALA A 79 2.92 -8.77 -7.12
N LYS A 80 3.86 -7.83 -7.17
CA LYS A 80 5.25 -8.08 -7.54
C LYS A 80 5.96 -8.92 -6.47
N ALA A 81 5.83 -8.56 -5.20
CA ALA A 81 6.39 -9.33 -4.08
C ALA A 81 5.82 -10.76 -4.01
N LEU A 82 4.49 -10.91 -4.17
CA LEU A 82 3.84 -12.22 -4.20
C LEU A 82 4.33 -13.11 -5.36
N ARG A 83 4.61 -12.52 -6.53
CA ARG A 83 5.11 -13.28 -7.69
C ARG A 83 6.44 -13.95 -7.40
N GLY A 84 7.37 -13.24 -6.78
CA GLY A 84 8.65 -13.82 -6.38
C GLY A 84 8.50 -14.78 -5.19
N TRP A 85 7.58 -14.51 -4.25
CA TRP A 85 7.31 -15.41 -3.12
C TRP A 85 6.77 -16.79 -3.55
N VAL A 86 5.86 -16.82 -4.53
CA VAL A 86 5.25 -18.06 -5.06
C VAL A 86 6.21 -18.80 -6.01
N GLY A 87 7.42 -18.28 -6.25
CA GLY A 87 8.41 -18.90 -7.13
C GLY A 87 8.04 -18.84 -8.61
N MET A 88 7.17 -17.90 -9.00
CA MET A 88 6.80 -17.67 -10.40
C MET A 88 7.88 -16.88 -11.15
N ASP A 89 8.86 -16.33 -10.42
CA ASP A 89 10.08 -15.77 -10.97
C ASP A 89 11.28 -16.63 -10.54
N PHE A 90 11.90 -17.32 -11.49
CA PHE A 90 13.08 -18.16 -11.25
C PHE A 90 14.35 -17.33 -10.96
N SER A 91 14.30 -16.01 -11.14
CA SER A 91 15.46 -15.13 -10.99
C SER A 91 15.53 -14.38 -9.65
N SER A 92 14.44 -14.32 -8.89
CA SER A 92 14.33 -13.49 -7.69
C SER A 92 13.65 -14.26 -6.54
N SER A 93 14.39 -14.50 -5.46
CA SER A 93 13.81 -14.97 -4.20
C SER A 93 13.32 -13.75 -3.42
N THR A 94 12.02 -13.46 -3.43
CA THR A 94 11.44 -12.40 -2.60
C THR A 94 11.68 -12.70 -1.12
N LYS A 95 12.16 -11.71 -0.38
CA LYS A 95 12.37 -11.85 1.06
C LYS A 95 11.02 -11.79 1.77
N ARG A 96 10.88 -12.55 2.85
CA ARG A 96 9.69 -12.49 3.71
C ARG A 96 9.38 -11.07 4.20
N THR A 97 10.43 -10.30 4.49
CA THR A 97 10.31 -8.90 4.93
C THR A 97 9.68 -7.99 3.88
N GLU A 98 10.01 -8.18 2.60
CA GLU A 98 9.45 -7.40 1.49
C GLU A 98 7.94 -7.67 1.38
N LEU A 99 7.52 -8.95 1.41
CA LEU A 99 6.10 -9.29 1.40
C LEU A 99 5.36 -8.75 2.64
N GLU A 100 5.98 -8.77 3.81
CA GLU A 100 5.39 -8.21 5.04
C GLU A 100 5.21 -6.69 4.95
N GLU A 101 6.16 -5.97 4.36
CA GLU A 101 6.09 -4.53 4.10
C GLU A 101 4.94 -4.19 3.14
N GLU A 102 4.87 -4.84 1.97
CA GLU A 102 3.82 -4.55 0.97
C GLU A 102 2.40 -4.85 1.48
N ILE A 103 2.24 -5.90 2.29
CA ILE A 103 0.94 -6.20 2.92
C ILE A 103 0.56 -5.08 3.89
N ALA A 104 1.53 -4.55 4.64
CA ALA A 104 1.29 -3.47 5.59
C ALA A 104 0.93 -2.18 4.86
N ASP A 105 1.60 -1.85 3.76
CA ASP A 105 1.35 -0.62 2.99
C ASP A 105 -0.06 -0.63 2.37
N VAL A 106 -0.48 -1.75 1.76
CA VAL A 106 -1.86 -1.94 1.28
C VAL A 106 -2.87 -1.72 2.41
N LEU A 107 -2.61 -2.28 3.60
CA LEU A 107 -3.51 -2.15 4.74
C LEU A 107 -3.58 -0.69 5.25
N ILE A 108 -2.45 0.02 5.30
CA ILE A 108 -2.40 1.42 5.74
C ILE A 108 -3.21 2.31 4.79
N VAL A 109 -3.07 2.14 3.47
CA VAL A 109 -3.87 2.91 2.50
C VAL A 109 -5.35 2.55 2.60
N LEU A 110 -5.68 1.27 2.78
CA LEU A 110 -7.08 0.86 2.94
C LEU A 110 -7.72 1.48 4.20
N ILE A 111 -6.97 1.52 5.29
CA ILE A 111 -7.42 2.15 6.55
C ILE A 111 -7.57 3.65 6.36
N SER A 112 -6.66 4.33 5.65
CA SER A 112 -6.79 5.77 5.39
C SER A 112 -8.06 6.08 4.59
N ILE A 113 -8.39 5.26 3.58
CA ILE A 113 -9.65 5.36 2.83
C ILE A 113 -10.86 5.19 3.75
N ALA A 114 -10.84 4.18 4.63
CA ALA A 114 -11.93 3.95 5.58
C ALA A 114 -12.12 5.15 6.53
N ASN A 115 -11.02 5.73 7.03
CA ASN A 115 -11.04 6.90 7.89
C ASN A 115 -11.60 8.14 7.17
N SER A 116 -11.16 8.40 5.93
CA SER A 116 -11.69 9.49 5.09
C SER A 116 -13.18 9.31 4.78
N ALA A 117 -13.63 8.07 4.57
CA ALA A 117 -15.04 7.72 4.36
C ALA A 117 -15.87 7.63 5.66
N LYS A 118 -15.26 7.89 6.83
CA LYS A 118 -15.90 7.80 8.16
C LYS A 118 -16.53 6.42 8.44
N ILE A 119 -15.80 5.36 8.05
CA ILE A 119 -16.19 3.97 8.26
C ILE A 119 -15.49 3.42 9.51
N ASP A 120 -16.28 2.89 10.45
CA ASP A 120 -15.77 2.03 11.52
C ASP A 120 -15.44 0.65 10.93
N LEU A 121 -14.15 0.35 10.78
CA LEU A 121 -13.71 -0.92 10.20
C LEU A 121 -14.03 -2.12 11.10
N THR A 122 -14.00 -1.93 12.42
CA THR A 122 -14.31 -3.00 13.37
C THR A 122 -15.75 -3.44 13.18
N GLN A 123 -16.68 -2.49 13.17
CA GLN A 123 -18.09 -2.79 12.94
C GLN A 123 -18.35 -3.31 11.53
N ALA A 124 -17.71 -2.72 10.50
CA ALA A 124 -17.86 -3.16 9.12
C ALA A 124 -17.44 -4.62 8.92
N ILE A 125 -16.35 -5.06 9.56
CA ILE A 125 -15.90 -6.46 9.54
C ILE A 125 -16.90 -7.36 10.25
N ILE A 126 -17.38 -6.98 11.44
CA ILE A 126 -18.38 -7.76 12.21
C ILE A 126 -19.66 -7.97 11.38
N ASP A 127 -20.18 -6.91 10.78
CA ASP A 127 -21.40 -6.95 9.97
C ASP A 127 -21.19 -7.81 8.72
N LYS A 128 -20.03 -7.68 8.08
CA LYS A 128 -19.69 -8.45 6.89
C LYS A 128 -19.60 -9.94 7.19
N GLU A 129 -18.92 -10.31 8.28
CA GLU A 129 -18.77 -11.71 8.69
C GLU A 129 -20.09 -12.32 9.17
N THR A 130 -20.93 -11.55 9.83
CA THR A 130 -22.29 -12.00 10.20
C THR A 130 -23.10 -12.34 8.95
N LYS A 131 -23.04 -11.52 7.91
CA LYS A 131 -23.66 -11.81 6.61
C LYS A 131 -23.02 -13.00 5.90
N ASN A 132 -21.70 -13.19 6.00
CA ASN A 132 -20.99 -14.30 5.38
C ASN A 132 -21.30 -15.65 6.05
N ARG A 133 -21.53 -15.69 7.37
CA ARG A 133 -21.93 -16.90 8.11
C ARG A 133 -23.29 -17.44 7.68
N GLN A 134 -24.17 -16.56 7.22
CA GLN A 134 -25.51 -16.93 6.74
C GLN A 134 -25.51 -17.43 5.29
N ARG A 135 -24.35 -17.41 4.61
CA ARG A 135 -24.22 -17.86 3.22
C ARG A 135 -23.76 -19.31 3.18
N GLU A 136 -24.45 -20.12 2.40
CA GLU A 136 -23.93 -21.42 1.97
C GLU A 136 -22.95 -21.19 0.82
N TRP A 137 -21.69 -21.53 1.05
CA TRP A 137 -20.64 -21.41 0.06
C TRP A 137 -20.62 -22.68 -0.80
N THR A 138 -21.45 -22.73 -1.84
CA THR A 138 -21.27 -23.73 -2.88
C THR A 138 -20.03 -23.39 -3.70
N GLN A 139 -19.01 -24.25 -3.66
CA GLN A 139 -17.85 -24.18 -4.54
C GLN A 139 -18.32 -24.23 -6.00
N LYS A 140 -18.44 -23.08 -6.65
CA LYS A 140 -18.54 -23.03 -8.11
C LYS A 140 -17.17 -23.44 -8.65
N LYS A 141 -17.05 -24.70 -9.09
CA LYS A 141 -15.95 -25.11 -9.97
C LYS A 141 -15.98 -24.18 -11.18
N ARG A 142 -14.99 -23.29 -11.26
CA ARG A 142 -14.68 -22.51 -12.46
C ARG A 142 -13.70 -23.29 -13.30
#